data_AF-A0A397DAN0-F1
#
_entry.id   AF-A0A397DAN0-F1
#
_cell.length_a   1.000
_cell.length_b   1.000
_cell.length_c   1.000
_cell.angle_alpha   90.00
_cell.angle_beta   90.00
_cell.angle_gamma   90.00
#
_symmetry.space_group_name_H-M   'P 1'
#
loop_
_entity.id
_entity.type
_entity.pdbx_description
1 polymer ?
#
loop_
_entity_poly.entity_id
_entity_poly.type
_entity_poly.pdbx_seq_one_letter_code
_entity_poly.pdbx_strand_id
1 'polypeptide(L)'
;SDTCVSTERGPAPVVRTLQDADKSLSFLPTSASKLWQNITAVNEAIAMPPRTNIMLKPAQPHEYDVEFPVDAVVLGLYLEKLDDDLCVTAFPRTPHGDMLEAEASGVIGLFDTVVMANGHPLGHYSVERALKMIQAQKRPLRIRFKQSQRVQTLLDMGFTIDQALDGLRAARGSIDAAAEHCFTSQT
;
A
#
# COMPACT_ATOMS: atom_id res chain seq x y z
N SER A 1 5.99 12.80 47.16
CA SER A 1 4.98 11.95 46.52
C SER A 1 5.20 12.13 45.05
N ASP A 2 6.00 11.27 44.42
CA ASP A 2 6.43 11.48 43.04
C ASP A 2 6.37 10.16 42.30
N THR A 3 5.34 10.03 41.46
CA THR A 3 5.08 8.84 40.67
C THR A 3 5.71 9.03 39.30
N CYS A 4 6.83 8.34 39.05
CA CYS A 4 7.48 8.34 37.75
C CYS A 4 6.59 7.61 36.72
N VAL A 5 5.85 8.36 35.90
CA VAL A 5 5.07 7.80 34.79
C VAL A 5 6.02 7.38 33.67
N SER A 6 6.24 6.08 33.54
CA SER A 6 6.93 5.48 32.40
C SER A 6 5.99 5.46 31.18
N THR A 7 6.16 6.38 30.25
CA THR A 7 5.40 6.36 28.98
C THR A 7 5.89 5.22 28.10
N GLU A 8 5.02 4.24 27.87
CA GLU A 8 5.33 3.04 27.09
C GLU A 8 5.55 3.39 25.61
N ARG A 9 6.65 2.87 25.04
CA ARG A 9 6.93 3.00 23.61
C ARG A 9 6.10 1.98 22.84
N GLY A 10 5.05 2.44 22.16
CA GLY A 10 4.33 1.63 21.18
C GLY A 10 5.26 1.11 20.07
N PRO A 11 4.95 -0.04 19.44
CA PRO A 11 5.80 -0.64 18.43
C PRO A 11 5.93 0.26 17.19
N ALA A 12 7.14 0.31 16.63
CA ALA A 12 7.41 1.05 15.40
C ALA A 12 6.67 0.39 14.20
N PRO A 13 6.23 1.18 13.20
CA PRO A 13 5.63 0.62 11.99
C PRO A 13 6.64 -0.25 11.26
N VAL A 14 6.31 -1.53 11.08
CA VAL A 14 7.17 -2.51 10.39
C VAL A 14 7.14 -2.21 8.89
N VAL A 15 8.13 -1.45 8.43
CA VAL A 15 8.40 -1.25 7.00
C VAL A 15 9.12 -2.49 6.48
N ARG A 16 8.53 -3.20 5.52
CA ARG A 16 9.18 -4.32 4.84
C ARG A 16 9.73 -3.84 3.50
N THR A 17 11.03 -3.54 3.48
CA THR A 17 11.77 -3.18 2.27
C THR A 17 12.22 -4.46 1.56
N LEU A 18 11.92 -4.57 0.26
CA LEU A 18 12.48 -5.60 -0.61
C LEU A 18 13.95 -5.27 -0.89
N GLN A 19 14.84 -6.25 -0.73
CA GLN A 19 16.29 -6.04 -0.81
C GLN A 19 16.78 -6.04 -2.27
N ASP A 20 17.53 -5.01 -2.66
CA ASP A 20 18.24 -4.98 -3.94
C ASP A 20 19.74 -4.68 -3.79
N ALA A 21 20.49 -5.18 -4.77
CA ALA A 21 21.93 -5.37 -4.68
C ALA A 21 22.76 -4.12 -5.01
N ASP A 22 23.86 -3.95 -4.26
CA ASP A 22 24.85 -2.91 -4.50
C ASP A 22 25.46 -2.93 -5.91
N LYS A 23 25.36 -1.79 -6.61
CA LYS A 23 26.46 -1.21 -7.41
C LYS A 23 26.22 0.27 -7.71
N SER A 24 26.99 1.11 -7.03
CA SER A 24 27.10 2.53 -7.29
C SER A 24 27.87 2.82 -8.58
N LEU A 25 27.63 3.99 -9.20
CA LEU A 25 28.69 4.76 -9.86
C LEU A 25 28.29 6.23 -10.06
N SER A 26 29.24 7.10 -9.79
CA SER A 26 29.20 8.55 -10.02
C SER A 26 29.50 8.91 -11.47
N PHE A 27 28.98 10.07 -11.93
CA PHE A 27 29.73 11.19 -12.54
C PHE A 27 28.78 12.11 -13.37
N LEU A 28 28.90 13.41 -13.16
CA LEU A 28 28.32 14.46 -14.03
C LEU A 28 29.43 15.05 -14.92
N PRO A 29 29.08 15.58 -16.11
CA PRO A 29 29.40 17.00 -16.31
C PRO A 29 28.36 17.81 -17.13
N THR A 30 27.96 18.95 -16.53
CA THR A 30 28.05 20.33 -17.06
C THR A 30 27.48 20.74 -18.44
N SER A 31 26.81 21.91 -18.45
CA SER A 31 26.34 22.73 -19.61
C SER A 31 25.05 22.23 -20.27
N ALA A 32 24.01 23.01 -20.62
CA ALA A 32 23.77 24.47 -20.60
C ALA A 32 22.22 24.71 -20.68
N SER A 33 21.56 25.85 -20.42
CA SER A 33 21.89 27.15 -19.80
C SER A 33 20.60 27.95 -19.47
N LYS A 34 20.72 29.08 -18.73
CA LYS A 34 19.78 30.23 -18.68
C LYS A 34 18.26 29.98 -18.62
N LEU A 35 17.77 29.67 -17.41
CA LEU A 35 16.45 30.10 -16.91
C LEU A 35 16.47 30.11 -15.35
N TRP A 36 17.43 30.82 -14.77
CA TRP A 36 17.63 30.87 -13.31
C TRP A 36 17.35 32.27 -12.79
N GLN A 37 16.16 32.47 -12.22
CA GLN A 37 15.90 33.60 -11.33
C GLN A 37 16.66 33.36 -10.03
N ASN A 38 17.44 34.34 -9.58
CA ASN A 38 18.09 34.30 -8.27
C ASN A 38 17.02 34.34 -7.17
N ILE A 39 16.61 33.16 -6.68
CA ILE A 39 15.97 33.05 -5.38
C ILE A 39 17.08 33.27 -4.35
N THR A 40 17.25 34.50 -3.89
CA THR A 40 18.06 34.79 -2.71
C THR A 40 17.56 33.92 -1.57
N ALA A 41 18.47 33.15 -0.98
CA ALA A 41 18.13 32.25 0.11
C ALA A 41 17.51 33.05 1.26
N VAL A 42 16.19 32.92 1.42
CA VAL A 42 15.50 33.40 2.62
C VAL A 42 16.09 32.65 3.79
N ASN A 43 16.64 33.43 4.73
CA ASN A 43 17.32 33.03 5.96
C ASN A 43 16.79 31.69 6.50
N GLU A 44 17.66 30.70 6.80
CA GLU A 44 17.26 29.32 7.12
C GLU A 44 16.22 29.23 8.25
N ALA A 45 16.18 30.21 9.14
CA ALA A 45 15.17 30.38 10.20
C ALA A 45 13.71 30.60 9.71
N ILE A 46 13.49 30.89 8.42
CA ILE A 46 12.17 31.17 7.82
C ILE A 46 11.81 30.12 6.74
N ALA A 47 12.75 29.25 6.37
CA ALA A 47 12.45 28.08 5.57
C ALA A 47 11.61 27.11 6.41
N MET A 48 10.27 27.20 6.31
CA MET A 48 9.40 26.13 6.79
C MET A 48 9.91 24.82 6.16
N PRO A 49 10.34 23.83 6.96
CA PRO A 49 10.81 22.58 6.40
C PRO A 49 9.69 21.99 5.53
N PRO A 50 10.02 21.38 4.37
CA PRO A 50 9.01 20.77 3.52
C PRO A 50 8.17 19.82 4.38
N ARG A 51 6.84 19.81 4.18
CA ARG A 51 5.90 18.98 4.96
C ARG A 51 6.03 17.49 4.62
N THR A 52 7.19 16.91 4.91
CA THR A 52 7.49 15.48 4.84
C THR A 52 6.73 14.69 5.92
N ASN A 53 6.16 15.38 6.90
CA ASN A 53 5.42 14.84 8.04
C ASN A 53 3.98 14.39 7.70
N ILE A 54 3.81 13.67 6.59
CA ILE A 54 2.63 12.84 6.30
C ILE A 54 3.05 11.36 6.13
N MET A 55 4.33 11.08 5.87
CA MET A 55 4.90 9.72 5.90
C MET A 55 4.98 9.10 7.31
N LEU A 56 4.74 9.89 8.36
CA LEU A 56 4.89 9.49 9.77
C LEU A 56 3.58 9.22 10.50
N LYS A 57 2.41 9.18 9.82
CA LYS A 57 1.19 8.70 10.49
C LYS A 57 1.43 7.24 10.90
N PRO A 58 1.40 6.90 12.21
CA PRO A 58 1.59 5.52 12.64
C PRO A 58 0.52 4.65 11.97
N ALA A 59 0.94 3.47 11.52
CA ALA A 59 0.02 2.46 11.01
C ALA A 59 -1.04 2.19 12.08
N GLN A 60 -2.32 2.30 11.71
CA GLN A 60 -3.41 1.88 12.59
C GLN A 60 -3.37 0.35 12.78
N PRO A 61 -4.08 -0.21 13.78
CA PRO A 61 -4.21 -1.65 13.89
C PRO A 61 -4.68 -2.27 12.57
N HIS A 62 -3.98 -3.31 12.11
CA HIS A 62 -4.19 -4.00 10.82
C HIS A 62 -3.78 -3.20 9.56
N GLU A 63 -3.20 -2.00 9.69
CA GLU A 63 -2.49 -1.34 8.57
C GLU A 63 -1.03 -1.81 8.49
N TYR A 64 -0.50 -1.94 7.27
CA TYR A 64 0.90 -2.27 7.02
C TYR A 64 1.43 -1.52 5.78
N ASP A 65 2.73 -1.19 5.79
CA ASP A 65 3.39 -0.46 4.70
C ASP A 65 4.25 -1.42 3.88
N VAL A 66 3.99 -1.48 2.57
CA VAL A 66 4.81 -2.20 1.58
C VAL A 66 5.60 -1.18 0.77
N GLU A 67 6.90 -1.39 0.66
CA GLU A 67 7.81 -0.54 -0.11
C GLU A 67 8.24 -1.28 -1.38
N PHE A 68 7.81 -0.76 -2.54
CA PHE A 68 8.25 -1.23 -3.85
C PHE A 68 9.50 -0.45 -4.28
N PRO A 69 10.55 -1.11 -4.79
CA PRO A 69 11.83 -0.49 -5.12
C PRO A 69 11.72 0.47 -6.34
N VAL A 70 12.86 1.02 -6.75
CA VAL A 70 12.91 2.10 -7.76
C VAL A 70 12.75 1.56 -9.19
N ASP A 71 13.20 0.34 -9.42
CA ASP A 71 13.14 -0.45 -10.64
C ASP A 71 11.82 -1.22 -10.83
N ALA A 72 10.97 -1.27 -9.80
CA ALA A 72 9.65 -1.92 -9.78
C ALA A 72 8.64 -1.33 -10.80
N VAL A 73 8.81 -1.57 -12.09
CA VAL A 73 7.96 -0.96 -13.14
C VAL A 73 6.50 -1.44 -13.02
N VAL A 74 6.27 -2.71 -12.67
CA VAL A 74 4.95 -3.35 -12.71
C VAL A 74 4.63 -4.06 -11.38
N LEU A 75 3.81 -3.39 -10.56
CA LEU A 75 3.41 -3.89 -9.23
C LEU A 75 2.62 -5.20 -9.27
N GLY A 76 1.84 -5.43 -10.34
CA GLY A 76 0.99 -6.62 -10.46
C GLY A 76 -0.22 -6.63 -9.52
N LEU A 77 -0.99 -5.54 -9.48
CA LEU A 77 -2.19 -5.39 -8.66
C LEU A 77 -3.41 -5.05 -9.53
N TYR A 78 -4.52 -5.75 -9.33
CA TYR A 78 -5.83 -5.32 -9.83
C TYR A 78 -6.64 -4.73 -8.66
N LEU A 79 -7.11 -3.49 -8.83
CA LEU A 79 -7.81 -2.73 -7.80
C LEU A 79 -9.27 -2.49 -8.22
N GLU A 80 -10.19 -2.65 -7.28
CA GLU A 80 -11.63 -2.43 -7.48
C GLU A 80 -12.24 -1.64 -6.32
N LYS A 81 -13.41 -1.06 -6.52
CA LYS A 81 -14.13 -0.28 -5.49
C LYS A 81 -15.23 -1.14 -4.88
N LEU A 82 -15.08 -1.54 -3.62
CA LEU A 82 -15.99 -2.40 -2.87
C LEU A 82 -16.49 -1.66 -1.63
N ASP A 83 -17.78 -1.32 -1.56
CA ASP A 83 -18.42 -0.55 -0.48
C ASP A 83 -17.57 0.67 -0.03
N ASP A 84 -17.19 1.51 -1.00
CA ASP A 84 -16.30 2.66 -0.86
C ASP A 84 -14.82 2.38 -0.45
N ASP A 85 -14.41 1.14 -0.24
CA ASP A 85 -12.99 0.76 -0.10
C ASP A 85 -12.33 0.50 -1.45
N LEU A 86 -11.07 0.92 -1.62
CA LEU A 86 -10.25 0.56 -2.79
C LEU A 86 -9.50 -0.75 -2.48
N CYS A 87 -9.98 -1.88 -2.96
CA CYS A 87 -9.51 -3.21 -2.57
C CYS A 87 -8.69 -3.90 -3.67
N VAL A 88 -7.72 -4.73 -3.28
CA VAL A 88 -6.97 -5.62 -4.19
C VAL A 88 -7.83 -6.85 -4.49
N THR A 89 -8.43 -6.97 -5.67
CA THR A 89 -9.32 -8.11 -5.99
C THR A 89 -8.66 -9.24 -6.77
N ALA A 90 -7.54 -8.97 -7.46
CA ALA A 90 -6.75 -10.00 -8.12
C ALA A 90 -5.28 -9.60 -8.27
N PHE A 91 -4.43 -10.62 -8.42
CA PHE A 91 -3.05 -10.46 -8.89
C PHE A 91 -2.97 -10.92 -10.35
N PRO A 92 -2.79 -10.01 -11.33
CA PRO A 92 -2.51 -10.40 -12.70
C PRO A 92 -1.15 -11.12 -12.79
N ARG A 93 -1.09 -12.17 -13.61
CA ARG A 93 0.14 -12.92 -13.90
C ARG A 93 0.67 -12.58 -15.29
N THR A 94 1.95 -12.89 -15.54
CA THR A 94 2.54 -12.73 -16.88
C THR A 94 1.85 -13.67 -17.89
N PRO A 95 2.00 -13.45 -19.22
CA PRO A 95 1.54 -14.40 -20.23
C PRO A 95 2.16 -15.81 -20.12
N HIS A 96 3.26 -15.95 -19.38
CA HIS A 96 3.91 -17.24 -19.09
C HIS A 96 3.43 -17.87 -17.77
N GLY A 97 2.58 -17.19 -17.01
CA GLY A 97 2.02 -17.64 -15.73
C GLY A 97 2.84 -17.23 -14.50
N ASP A 98 3.89 -16.42 -14.67
CA ASP A 98 4.73 -15.96 -13.56
C ASP A 98 3.99 -14.97 -12.66
N MET A 99 4.32 -15.02 -11.37
CA MET A 99 3.86 -14.06 -10.37
C MET A 99 4.55 -12.71 -10.56
N LEU A 100 3.78 -11.63 -10.39
CA LEU A 100 4.32 -10.26 -10.34
C LEU A 100 4.63 -9.84 -8.89
N GLU A 101 5.37 -8.74 -8.73
CA GLU A 101 5.96 -8.30 -7.45
C GLU A 101 5.01 -8.36 -6.24
N ALA A 102 3.77 -7.89 -6.38
CA ALA A 102 2.79 -7.91 -5.30
C ALA A 102 2.43 -9.33 -4.83
N GLU A 103 2.18 -10.26 -5.77
CA GLU A 103 1.90 -11.66 -5.47
C GLU A 103 3.16 -12.36 -4.94
N ALA A 104 4.29 -12.14 -5.61
CA ALA A 104 5.59 -12.71 -5.24
C ALA A 104 6.09 -12.25 -3.85
N SER A 105 5.67 -11.07 -3.38
CA SER A 105 6.00 -10.59 -2.03
C SER A 105 5.40 -11.47 -0.92
N GLY A 106 4.25 -12.10 -1.17
CA GLY A 106 3.47 -12.81 -0.15
C GLY A 106 2.99 -11.93 1.02
N VAL A 107 3.17 -10.61 0.98
CA VAL A 107 2.77 -9.67 2.05
C VAL A 107 1.36 -9.13 1.82
N ILE A 108 0.94 -8.99 0.55
CA ILE A 108 -0.34 -8.37 0.19
C ILE A 108 -1.42 -9.44 0.11
N GLY A 109 -2.50 -9.27 0.87
CA GLY A 109 -3.68 -10.14 0.82
C GLY A 109 -4.64 -9.76 -0.31
N LEU A 110 -5.44 -10.74 -0.75
CA LEU A 110 -6.64 -10.45 -1.54
C LEU A 110 -7.71 -9.83 -0.64
N PHE A 111 -8.48 -8.91 -1.23
CA PHE A 111 -9.46 -8.03 -0.59
C PHE A 111 -8.87 -7.04 0.45
N ASP A 112 -7.54 -6.89 0.54
CA ASP A 112 -6.92 -5.86 1.35
C ASP A 112 -7.15 -4.47 0.76
N THR A 113 -7.38 -3.48 1.63
CA THR A 113 -7.72 -2.10 1.25
C THR A 113 -6.48 -1.24 1.10
N VAL A 114 -6.35 -0.55 -0.03
CA VAL A 114 -5.34 0.48 -0.29
C VAL A 114 -5.73 1.78 0.41
N VAL A 115 -5.00 2.15 1.46
CA VAL A 115 -5.29 3.35 2.28
C VAL A 115 -4.63 4.59 1.69
N MET A 116 -3.32 4.53 1.41
CA MET A 116 -2.54 5.66 0.90
C MET A 116 -1.28 5.21 0.14
N ALA A 117 -0.77 6.05 -0.76
CA ALA A 117 0.52 5.86 -1.43
C ALA A 117 1.41 7.11 -1.23
N ASN A 118 2.65 6.92 -0.74
CA ASN A 118 3.58 7.97 -0.32
C ASN A 118 2.93 9.11 0.50
N GLY A 119 2.01 8.76 1.41
CA GLY A 119 1.27 9.71 2.25
C GLY A 119 0.04 10.38 1.60
N HIS A 120 -0.26 10.11 0.33
CA HIS A 120 -1.49 10.57 -0.31
C HIS A 120 -2.63 9.56 -0.07
N PRO A 121 -3.72 9.93 0.62
CA PRO A 121 -4.85 9.03 0.85
C PRO A 121 -5.57 8.72 -0.46
N LEU A 122 -5.89 7.44 -0.68
CA LEU A 122 -6.51 6.95 -1.91
C LEU A 122 -7.98 6.54 -1.75
N GLY A 123 -8.44 6.34 -0.51
CA GLY A 123 -9.80 5.86 -0.21
C GLY A 123 -10.96 6.69 -0.80
N HIS A 124 -10.79 8.00 -1.01
CA HIS A 124 -11.85 8.85 -1.57
C HIS A 124 -11.83 8.97 -3.10
N TYR A 125 -10.86 8.37 -3.80
CA TYR A 125 -10.75 8.48 -5.25
C TYR A 125 -11.38 7.29 -5.97
N SER A 126 -11.80 7.53 -7.23
CA SER A 126 -12.16 6.45 -8.15
C SER A 126 -10.91 5.61 -8.48
N VAL A 127 -11.13 4.34 -8.86
CA VAL A 127 -10.04 3.39 -9.19
C VAL A 127 -9.07 3.99 -10.22
N GLU A 128 -9.59 4.54 -11.33
CA GLU A 128 -8.77 5.16 -12.37
C GLU A 128 -7.90 6.32 -11.85
N ARG A 129 -8.46 7.17 -10.98
CA ARG A 129 -7.72 8.29 -10.38
C ARG A 129 -6.69 7.81 -9.37
N ALA A 130 -7.01 6.79 -8.57
CA ALA A 130 -6.07 6.18 -7.65
C ALA A 130 -4.89 5.54 -8.40
N LEU A 131 -5.15 4.79 -9.48
CA LEU A 131 -4.11 4.22 -10.34
C LEU A 131 -3.22 5.31 -10.96
N LYS A 132 -3.79 6.37 -11.54
CA LYS A 132 -3.03 7.52 -12.06
C LYS A 132 -2.19 8.20 -10.96
N MET A 133 -2.74 8.32 -9.76
CA MET A 133 -1.99 8.89 -8.62
C MET A 133 -0.83 8.00 -8.18
N ILE A 134 -1.01 6.68 -8.09
CA ILE A 134 0.05 5.70 -7.78
C ILE A 134 1.15 5.75 -8.85
N GLN A 135 0.78 5.72 -10.14
CA GLN A 135 1.71 5.75 -11.27
C GLN A 135 2.51 7.05 -11.36
N ALA A 136 1.94 8.18 -10.91
CA ALA A 136 2.59 9.49 -10.96
C ALA A 136 3.56 9.76 -9.78
N GLN A 137 3.65 8.86 -8.79
CA GLN A 137 4.53 9.07 -7.64
C GLN A 137 6.00 8.75 -7.96
N LYS A 138 6.91 9.47 -7.32
CA LYS A 138 8.33 9.12 -7.33
C LYS A 138 8.54 7.82 -6.55
N ARG A 139 9.46 6.99 -7.04
CA ARG A 139 9.89 5.77 -6.36
C ARG A 139 11.09 6.05 -5.42
N PRO A 140 11.34 5.25 -4.36
CA PRO A 140 10.60 4.05 -3.95
C PRO A 140 9.13 4.36 -3.62
N LEU A 141 8.25 3.44 -4.00
CA LEU A 141 6.81 3.62 -3.88
C LEU A 141 6.34 2.87 -2.63
N ARG A 142 5.96 3.61 -1.60
CA ARG A 142 5.43 3.04 -0.35
C ARG A 142 3.91 3.13 -0.34
N ILE A 143 3.25 1.98 -0.43
CA ILE A 143 1.80 1.86 -0.34
C ILE A 143 1.44 1.32 1.03
N ARG A 144 0.50 1.99 1.70
CA ARG A 144 -0.15 1.49 2.90
C ARG A 144 -1.39 0.70 2.54
N PHE A 145 -1.41 -0.55 2.99
CA PHE A 145 -2.54 -1.43 2.92
C PHE A 145 -3.17 -1.58 4.30
N LYS A 146 -4.41 -2.07 4.35
CA LYS A 146 -5.13 -2.50 5.54
C LYS A 146 -5.67 -3.89 5.29
N GLN A 147 -5.44 -4.81 6.23
CA GLN A 147 -5.90 -6.20 6.11
C GLN A 147 -7.42 -6.27 5.96
N SER A 148 -7.89 -7.17 5.11
CA SER A 148 -9.30 -7.31 4.78
C SER A 148 -10.13 -7.80 5.96
N GLN A 149 -10.98 -6.90 6.49
CA GLN A 149 -11.99 -7.33 7.48
C GLN A 149 -13.03 -8.26 6.88
N ARG A 150 -13.29 -8.19 5.57
CA ARG A 150 -14.20 -9.09 4.84
C ARG A 150 -13.71 -10.54 4.91
N VAL A 151 -12.41 -10.77 4.69
CA VAL A 151 -11.79 -12.09 4.85
C VAL A 151 -11.82 -12.51 6.32
N GLN A 152 -11.41 -11.63 7.24
CA GLN A 152 -11.39 -11.94 8.67
C GLN A 152 -12.76 -12.38 9.20
N THR A 153 -13.84 -11.69 8.82
CA THR A 153 -15.21 -12.05 9.23
C THR A 153 -15.61 -13.46 8.76
N LEU A 154 -15.21 -13.88 7.56
CA LEU A 154 -15.49 -15.24 7.07
C LEU A 154 -14.63 -16.30 7.78
N LEU A 155 -13.39 -15.96 8.15
CA LEU A 155 -12.55 -16.83 9.00
C LEU A 155 -13.14 -16.98 10.41
N ASP A 156 -13.67 -15.89 10.98
CA ASP A 156 -14.32 -15.87 12.30
C ASP A 156 -15.64 -16.67 12.29
N MET A 157 -16.30 -16.79 11.13
CA MET A 157 -17.44 -17.71 10.90
C MET A 157 -17.03 -19.19 10.79
N GLY A 158 -15.73 -19.50 10.72
CA GLY A 158 -15.20 -20.86 10.65
C GLY A 158 -14.91 -21.38 9.24
N PHE A 159 -14.97 -20.54 8.20
CA PHE A 159 -14.54 -20.92 6.85
C PHE A 159 -13.00 -20.96 6.73
N THR A 160 -12.48 -21.77 5.81
CA THR A 160 -11.05 -21.72 5.47
C THR A 160 -10.72 -20.48 4.64
N ILE A 161 -9.43 -20.11 4.58
CA ILE A 161 -8.96 -18.97 3.76
C ILE A 161 -9.37 -19.16 2.29
N ASP A 162 -9.21 -20.36 1.74
CA ASP A 162 -9.54 -20.64 0.34
C ASP A 162 -11.05 -20.49 0.08
N GLN A 163 -11.91 -21.00 0.98
CA GLN A 163 -13.36 -20.82 0.91
C GLN A 163 -13.75 -19.34 1.00
N ALA A 164 -13.20 -18.61 1.97
CA ALA A 164 -13.48 -17.18 2.16
C ALA A 164 -13.10 -16.36 0.92
N LEU A 165 -11.94 -16.64 0.32
CA LEU A 165 -11.47 -15.95 -0.89
C LEU A 165 -12.30 -16.30 -2.14
N ASP A 166 -12.71 -17.56 -2.30
CA ASP A 166 -13.54 -17.98 -3.43
C ASP A 166 -14.97 -17.43 -3.31
N GLY A 167 -15.57 -17.53 -2.11
CA GLY A 167 -16.86 -16.92 -1.79
C GLY A 167 -16.88 -15.41 -2.02
N LEU A 168 -15.85 -14.67 -1.57
CA LEU A 168 -15.74 -13.23 -1.82
C LEU A 168 -15.53 -12.90 -3.31
N ARG A 169 -14.89 -13.76 -4.10
CA ARG A 169 -14.79 -13.58 -5.56
C ARG A 169 -16.14 -13.78 -6.23
N ALA A 170 -16.86 -14.86 -5.90
CA ALA A 170 -18.20 -15.13 -6.42
C ALA A 170 -19.20 -14.03 -6.05
N ALA A 171 -19.14 -13.55 -4.80
CA ALA A 171 -20.03 -12.54 -4.23
C ALA A 171 -19.57 -11.08 -4.46
N ARG A 172 -18.53 -10.85 -5.27
CA ARG A 172 -17.96 -9.51 -5.54
C ARG A 172 -17.68 -8.69 -4.26
N GLY A 173 -17.12 -9.34 -3.24
CA GLY A 173 -16.74 -8.70 -1.98
C GLY A 173 -17.86 -8.52 -0.94
N SER A 174 -19.11 -8.90 -1.26
CA SER A 174 -20.20 -8.94 -0.27
C SER A 174 -19.97 -10.09 0.72
N ILE A 175 -19.95 -9.80 2.02
CA ILE A 175 -19.75 -10.80 3.08
C ILE A 175 -20.96 -11.75 3.15
N ASP A 176 -22.19 -11.23 3.12
CA ASP A 176 -23.40 -12.03 3.29
C ASP A 176 -23.57 -13.05 2.15
N ALA A 177 -23.42 -12.61 0.90
CA ALA A 177 -23.49 -13.48 -0.26
C ALA A 177 -22.26 -14.41 -0.37
N ALA A 178 -21.09 -14.01 0.15
CA ALA A 178 -19.93 -14.90 0.24
C ALA A 178 -20.17 -16.04 1.25
N ALA A 179 -20.78 -15.75 2.40
CA ALA A 179 -21.15 -16.75 3.39
C ALA A 179 -22.19 -17.74 2.81
N GLU A 180 -23.24 -17.24 2.13
CA GLU A 180 -24.23 -18.08 1.44
C GLU A 180 -23.58 -18.99 0.38
N HIS A 181 -22.66 -18.46 -0.42
CA HIS A 181 -21.87 -19.24 -1.38
C HIS A 181 -21.02 -20.32 -0.67
N CYS A 182 -20.35 -19.98 0.44
CA CYS A 182 -19.54 -20.93 1.20
C CYS A 182 -20.36 -22.05 1.84
N PHE A 183 -21.60 -21.77 2.30
CA PHE A 183 -22.50 -22.80 2.82
C PHE A 183 -23.04 -23.72 1.72
N THR A 184 -23.44 -23.18 0.57
CA THR A 184 -23.95 -23.96 -0.57
C THR A 184 -22.86 -24.75 -1.30
N SER A 185 -21.60 -24.32 -1.22
CA SER A 185 -20.45 -25.05 -1.77
C SER A 185 -19.97 -26.24 -0.91
N GLN A 186 -20.56 -26.46 0.26
CA GLN A 186 -20.22 -27.57 1.18
C GLN A 186 -21.18 -28.77 1.09
N THR A 187 -22.25 -28.67 0.28
CA THR A 187 -23.26 -29.72 0.09
C THR A 187 -23.11 -30.45 -1.24
#